data_AF-A0A0C2BYC7-F1
#
_entry.id   AF-A0A0C2BYC7-F1
#
_cell.length_a   1.000
_cell.length_b   1.000
_cell.length_c   1.000
_cell.angle_alpha   90.00
_cell.angle_beta   90.00
_cell.angle_gamma   90.00
#
_symmetry.space_group_name_H-M   'P 1'
#
loop_
_entity.id
_entity.type
_entity.pdbx_description
1 polymer ?
#
loop_
_entity_poly.entity_id
_entity_poly.type
_entity_poly.pdbx_seq_one_letter_code
_entity_poly.pdbx_strand_id
1 'polypeptide(L)'
;VNAQAQAYEYMSVYTDLCESEGKKEKVVGWYHSHPGYGCWLSGIDVATQALNQQFQEPWVAIVVDPLRTMSAGKVDIGAFRTYPQGYQPPVEEGPSEYQSIPLSKIEDF
;
A
#
# COMPACT_ATOMS: atom_id res chain seq x y z
N VAL A 1 2.67 -10.53 10.41
CA VAL A 1 1.30 -10.25 10.91
C VAL A 1 0.44 -9.94 9.70
N ASN A 2 -0.74 -10.54 9.54
CA ASN A 2 -1.68 -10.17 8.47
C ASN A 2 -2.80 -9.32 9.08
N ALA A 3 -2.62 -7.99 9.06
CA ALA A 3 -3.57 -7.06 9.67
C ALA A 3 -4.95 -7.06 8.98
N GLN A 4 -5.01 -7.43 7.69
CA GLN A 4 -6.26 -7.45 6.94
C GLN A 4 -7.25 -8.52 7.45
N ALA A 5 -6.78 -9.59 8.10
CA ALA A 5 -7.65 -10.67 8.54
C ALA A 5 -8.74 -10.20 9.52
N GLN A 6 -8.46 -9.16 10.29
CA GLN A 6 -9.42 -8.55 11.23
C GLN A 6 -10.51 -7.73 10.51
N ALA A 7 -10.29 -7.36 9.24
CA ALA A 7 -11.20 -6.52 8.47
C ALA A 7 -12.19 -7.33 7.60
N TYR A 8 -12.08 -8.65 7.51
CA TYR A 8 -12.91 -9.46 6.60
C TYR A 8 -14.40 -9.34 6.85
N GLU A 9 -14.84 -9.33 8.11
CA GLU A 9 -16.26 -9.16 8.45
C GLU A 9 -16.76 -7.78 7.98
N TYR A 10 -15.99 -6.72 8.25
CA TYR A 10 -16.32 -5.37 7.81
C TYR A 10 -16.37 -5.27 6.27
N MET A 11 -15.41 -5.87 5.57
CA MET A 11 -15.36 -5.85 4.10
C MET A 11 -16.61 -6.49 3.47
N SER A 12 -17.08 -7.61 4.02
CA SER A 12 -18.31 -8.26 3.56
C SER A 12 -19.52 -7.35 3.76
N VAL A 13 -19.74 -6.90 5.00
CA VAL A 13 -20.90 -6.06 5.36
C VAL A 13 -20.90 -4.75 4.57
N TYR A 14 -19.75 -4.10 4.42
CA TYR A 14 -19.64 -2.86 3.66
C TYR A 14 -19.94 -3.06 2.16
N THR A 15 -19.50 -4.18 1.58
CA THR A 15 -19.78 -4.49 0.17
C THR A 15 -21.27 -4.71 -0.05
N ASP A 16 -21.93 -5.48 0.83
CA ASP A 16 -23.38 -5.73 0.75
C ASP A 16 -24.20 -4.42 0.85
N LEU A 17 -23.80 -3.52 1.78
CA LEU A 17 -24.42 -2.20 1.92
C LEU A 17 -24.19 -1.30 0.69
N CYS A 18 -23.02 -1.38 0.07
CA CYS A 18 -22.77 -0.65 -1.18
C CYS A 18 -23.70 -1.15 -2.29
N GLU A 19 -23.84 -2.46 -2.46
CA GLU A 19 -24.71 -3.05 -3.46
C GLU A 19 -26.18 -2.67 -3.25
N SER A 20 -26.67 -2.65 -2.00
CA SER A 20 -28.06 -2.24 -1.71
C SER A 20 -28.35 -0.78 -2.08
N GLU A 21 -27.33 0.07 -2.07
CA GLU A 21 -27.40 1.48 -2.48
C GLU A 21 -27.12 1.68 -3.98
N GLY A 22 -26.96 0.59 -4.75
CA GLY A 22 -26.65 0.63 -6.18
C GLY A 22 -25.20 1.01 -6.51
N LYS A 23 -24.31 1.05 -5.51
CA LYS A 23 -22.87 1.24 -5.70
C LYS A 23 -22.24 -0.05 -6.20
N LYS A 24 -21.49 0.05 -7.30
CA LYS A 24 -20.87 -1.10 -7.99
C LYS A 24 -19.40 -1.30 -7.65
N GLU A 25 -18.84 -0.38 -6.87
CA GLU A 25 -17.46 -0.37 -6.43
C GLU A 25 -17.18 -1.59 -5.56
N LYS A 26 -16.01 -2.19 -5.78
CA LYS A 26 -15.52 -3.35 -5.02
C LYS A 26 -14.32 -2.94 -4.19
N VAL A 27 -13.97 -3.76 -3.21
CA VAL A 27 -12.71 -3.61 -2.49
C VAL A 27 -11.57 -3.95 -3.45
N VAL A 28 -10.60 -3.04 -3.60
CA VAL A 28 -9.51 -3.13 -4.59
C VAL A 28 -8.12 -3.00 -3.97
N GLY A 29 -8.02 -2.94 -2.66
CA GLY A 29 -6.75 -2.65 -2.00
C GLY A 29 -6.87 -2.30 -0.54
N TRP A 30 -5.76 -1.78 -0.03
CA TRP A 30 -5.58 -1.33 1.34
C TRP A 30 -4.71 -0.08 1.36
N TYR A 31 -4.80 0.67 2.46
CA TYR A 31 -3.93 1.81 2.69
C TYR A 31 -3.42 1.82 4.13
N HIS A 32 -2.22 2.35 4.32
CA HIS A 32 -1.66 2.61 5.64
C HIS A 32 -0.81 3.88 5.64
N SER A 33 -0.48 4.36 6.84
CA SER A 33 0.32 5.57 6.99
C SER A 33 1.76 5.27 7.36
N HIS A 34 2.69 6.04 6.79
CA HIS A 34 4.10 6.09 7.20
C HIS A 34 4.43 7.49 7.73
N PRO A 35 4.22 7.80 9.03
CA PRO A 35 4.35 9.17 9.53
C PRO A 35 5.83 9.61 9.61
N GLY A 36 6.25 10.51 8.71
CA GLY A 36 7.54 11.20 8.74
C GLY A 36 8.69 10.51 8.01
N TYR A 37 8.48 9.33 7.43
CA TYR A 37 9.55 8.54 6.77
C TYR A 37 9.26 8.16 5.32
N GLY A 38 8.24 8.78 4.71
CA GLY A 38 7.97 8.69 3.28
C GLY A 38 7.10 7.50 2.86
N CYS A 39 6.74 7.49 1.59
CA CYS A 39 5.81 6.55 0.98
C CYS A 39 6.56 5.47 0.21
N TRP A 40 6.65 4.28 0.81
CA TRP A 40 7.29 3.08 0.26
C TRP A 40 6.77 1.86 1.01
N LEU A 41 7.03 0.65 0.52
CA LEU A 41 6.61 -0.60 1.18
C LEU A 41 7.79 -1.18 1.96
N SER A 42 7.64 -1.36 3.28
CA SER A 42 8.59 -2.14 4.10
C SER A 42 8.62 -3.61 3.70
N GLY A 43 9.58 -4.38 4.22
CA GLY A 43 9.59 -5.84 4.01
C GLY A 43 8.30 -6.52 4.47
N ILE A 44 7.66 -6.02 5.53
CA ILE A 44 6.36 -6.52 6.02
C ILE A 44 5.23 -6.14 5.05
N ASP A 45 5.25 -4.90 4.52
CA ASP A 45 4.25 -4.43 3.57
C ASP A 45 4.34 -5.18 2.25
N VAL A 46 5.56 -5.44 1.76
CA VAL A 46 5.82 -6.25 0.55
C VAL A 46 5.27 -7.66 0.74
N ALA A 47 5.55 -8.31 1.86
CA ALA A 47 5.03 -9.65 2.13
C ALA A 47 3.49 -9.68 2.20
N THR A 48 2.89 -8.66 2.81
CA THR A 48 1.43 -8.51 2.92
C THR A 48 0.80 -8.26 1.55
N GLN A 49 1.37 -7.33 0.77
CA GLN A 49 0.88 -7.00 -0.57
C GLN A 49 1.03 -8.17 -1.54
N ALA A 50 2.13 -8.92 -1.48
CA ALA A 50 2.33 -10.10 -2.31
C ALA A 50 1.28 -11.20 -2.00
N LEU A 51 1.00 -11.44 -0.72
CA LEU A 51 -0.05 -12.37 -0.30
C LEU A 51 -1.42 -11.91 -0.81
N ASN A 52 -1.75 -10.63 -0.66
CA ASN A 52 -3.05 -10.12 -1.08
C ASN A 52 -3.21 -10.11 -2.61
N GLN A 53 -2.18 -9.75 -3.37
CA GLN A 53 -2.19 -9.86 -4.84
C GLN A 53 -2.33 -11.32 -5.32
N GLN A 54 -1.92 -12.30 -4.52
CA GLN A 54 -2.11 -13.71 -4.89
C GLN A 54 -3.57 -14.16 -4.75
N PHE A 55 -4.30 -13.66 -3.76
CA PHE A 55 -5.63 -14.17 -3.40
C PHE A 55 -6.80 -13.21 -3.67
N GLN A 56 -6.54 -11.92 -3.88
CA GLN A 56 -7.56 -10.86 -3.96
C GLN A 56 -7.38 -9.94 -5.17
N GLU A 57 -6.67 -10.40 -6.21
CA GLU A 57 -6.41 -9.59 -7.40
C GLU A 57 -7.72 -9.13 -8.08
N PRO A 58 -7.84 -7.85 -8.52
CA PRO A 58 -6.84 -6.78 -8.49
C PRO A 58 -6.66 -6.13 -7.11
N TRP A 59 -5.41 -6.02 -6.63
CA TRP A 59 -5.09 -5.43 -5.33
C TRP A 59 -3.99 -4.36 -5.36
N VAL A 60 -4.20 -3.22 -4.69
CA VAL A 60 -3.22 -2.11 -4.57
C VAL A 60 -2.91 -1.79 -3.11
N ALA A 61 -1.65 -1.43 -2.82
CA ALA A 61 -1.23 -0.85 -1.56
C ALA A 61 -1.05 0.66 -1.70
N ILE A 62 -1.69 1.46 -0.85
CA ILE A 62 -1.49 2.91 -0.79
C ILE A 62 -0.76 3.27 0.50
N VAL A 63 0.30 4.06 0.39
CA VAL A 63 1.03 4.60 1.54
C VAL A 63 0.87 6.10 1.59
N VAL A 64 0.51 6.64 2.75
CA VAL A 64 0.34 8.09 2.96
C VAL A 64 1.28 8.57 4.06
N ASP A 65 2.04 9.65 3.83
CA ASP A 65 2.81 10.32 4.89
C ASP A 65 2.11 11.64 5.28
N PRO A 66 1.30 11.64 6.36
CA PRO A 66 0.59 12.84 6.79
C PRO A 66 1.52 13.92 7.33
N LEU A 67 2.66 13.55 7.94
CA LEU A 67 3.58 14.53 8.54
C LEU A 67 4.38 15.26 7.47
N ARG A 68 4.81 14.55 6.41
CA ARG A 68 5.40 15.19 5.23
C ARG A 68 4.40 16.02 4.48
N THR A 69 3.16 15.55 4.34
CA THR A 69 2.09 16.32 3.72
C THR A 69 1.92 17.69 4.40
N MET A 70 1.86 17.69 5.73
CA MET A 70 1.74 18.91 6.52
C MET A 70 2.98 19.81 6.42
N SER A 71 4.18 19.26 6.51
CA SER A 71 5.43 20.04 6.56
C SER A 71 5.89 20.56 5.21
N ALA A 72 5.64 19.82 4.12
CA ALA A 72 6.00 20.21 2.76
C ALA A 72 4.91 21.03 2.05
N GLY A 73 3.68 21.04 2.57
CA GLY A 73 2.53 21.69 1.92
C GLY A 73 2.11 21.02 0.60
N LYS A 74 2.53 19.78 0.36
CA LYS A 74 2.21 18.97 -0.82
C LYS A 74 1.81 17.58 -0.35
N VAL A 75 0.76 17.00 -0.93
CA VAL A 75 0.32 15.64 -0.61
C VAL A 75 1.45 14.65 -0.87
N ASP A 76 1.81 13.88 0.17
CA ASP A 76 2.79 12.79 0.11
C ASP A 76 2.02 11.45 0.16
N ILE A 77 1.87 10.84 -1.02
CA ILE A 77 1.10 9.62 -1.25
C ILE A 77 1.78 8.80 -2.34
N GLY A 78 1.86 7.49 -2.13
CA GLY A 78 2.33 6.53 -3.13
C GLY A 78 1.36 5.36 -3.30
N ALA A 79 1.26 4.84 -4.51
CA ALA A 79 0.48 3.65 -4.84
C ALA A 79 1.40 2.58 -5.42
N PHE A 80 1.35 1.38 -4.85
CA PHE A 80 2.33 0.33 -5.07
C PHE A 80 1.69 -1.01 -5.39
N ARG A 81 2.40 -1.79 -6.17
CA ARG A 81 2.18 -3.22 -6.40
C ARG A 81 3.50 -3.96 -6.30
N THR A 82 3.47 -5.18 -5.82
CA THR A 82 4.65 -6.05 -5.78
C THR A 82 4.79 -6.80 -7.10
N TYR A 83 6.03 -7.02 -7.52
CA TYR A 83 6.31 -7.90 -8.65
C TYR A 83 5.94 -9.36 -8.32
N PRO A 84 5.45 -10.13 -9.30
CA PRO A 84 5.22 -11.57 -9.13
C PRO A 84 6.51 -12.30 -8.77
N GLN A 85 6.39 -13.42 -8.05
CA GLN A 85 7.54 -14.25 -7.72
C GLN A 85 8.25 -14.74 -9.00
N GLY A 86 9.57 -14.53 -9.06
CA GLY A 86 10.41 -14.90 -10.21
C GLY A 86 10.45 -13.87 -11.34
N TYR A 87 9.65 -12.80 -11.27
CA TYR A 87 9.80 -11.67 -12.18
C TYR A 87 10.98 -10.80 -11.76
N GLN A 88 11.85 -10.49 -12.71
CA GLN A 88 12.91 -9.48 -12.55
C GLN A 88 12.52 -8.27 -13.40
N PRO A 89 12.36 -7.09 -12.79
CA PRO A 89 12.13 -5.88 -13.58
C PRO A 89 13.34 -5.62 -14.48
N PRO A 90 13.15 -4.94 -15.63
CA PRO A 90 14.26 -4.34 -16.35
C PRO A 90 15.11 -3.53 -15.37
N VAL A 91 16.42 -3.52 -15.55
CA VAL A 91 17.31 -2.69 -14.73
C VAL A 91 16.99 -1.23 -15.02
N GLU A 92 16.11 -0.64 -14.22
CA GLU A 92 15.96 0.81 -14.11
C GLU A 92 16.98 1.33 -13.10
N GLU A 93 17.73 2.36 -13.46
CA GLU A 93 18.71 2.99 -12.58
C GLU A 93 17.99 3.79 -11.47
N GLY A 94 17.70 3.10 -10.37
CA GLY A 94 17.32 3.73 -9.10
C GLY A 94 15.82 3.84 -8.81
N PRO A 95 15.44 4.38 -7.64
CA PRO A 95 14.05 4.62 -7.29
C PRO A 95 13.43 5.64 -8.26
N SER A 96 12.17 5.39 -8.68
CA SER A 96 11.44 6.27 -9.61
C SER A 96 11.36 7.72 -9.13
N GLU A 97 11.39 7.96 -7.82
CA GLU A 97 11.48 9.29 -7.21
C GLU A 97 12.39 9.24 -5.97
N TYR A 98 13.24 10.26 -5.82
CA TYR A 98 14.07 10.40 -4.62
C TYR A 98 13.22 10.89 -3.45
N GLN A 99 13.25 10.16 -2.33
CA GLN A 99 12.64 10.57 -1.07
C GLN A 99 13.67 10.45 0.06
N SER A 100 13.73 11.45 0.95
CA SER A 100 14.63 11.41 2.10
C SER A 100 14.15 10.36 3.11
N ILE A 101 14.86 9.25 3.27
CA ILE A 101 14.50 8.20 4.24
C ILE A 101 15.36 8.36 5.51
N PRO A 102 14.78 8.33 6.73
CA PRO A 102 15.55 8.35 7.97
C PRO A 102 16.54 7.18 8.05
N LEU A 103 17.71 7.38 8.63
CA LEU A 103 18.74 6.33 8.79
C LEU A 103 18.24 5.08 9.52
N SER A 104 17.29 5.24 10.45
CA SER A 104 16.67 4.12 11.17
C SER A 104 15.75 3.24 10.31
N LYS A 105 15.47 3.65 9.06
CA LYS A 105 14.57 2.97 8.13
C LYS A 105 15.24 2.56 6.82
N ILE A 106 16.47 3.01 6.57
CA ILE A 106 17.17 2.79 5.30
C ILE A 106 17.51 1.33 5.02
N GLU A 107 17.67 0.50 6.06
CA GLU A 107 17.94 -0.94 5.88
C GLU A 107 16.71 -1.73 5.44
N ASP A 108 15.51 -1.20 5.70
CA ASP A 108 14.22 -1.84 5.37
C ASP A 108 13.62 -1.31 4.06
N PHE A 109 14.10 -0.14 3.58
CA PHE A 109 13.74 0.49 2.31
C PHE A 109 14.40 -0.23 1.12
#